data_AF-A0AAD9V555-F1
#
_entry.id   AF-A0AAD9V555-F1
#
_cell.length_a   1.000
_cell.length_b   1.000
_cell.length_c   1.000
_cell.angle_alpha   90.00
_cell.angle_beta   90.00
_cell.angle_gamma   90.00
#
_symmetry.space_group_name_H-M   'P 1'
#
loop_
_entity.id
_entity.type
_entity.pdbx_description
1 polymer ?
#
loop_
_entity_poly.entity_id
_entity_poly.type
_entity_poly.pdbx_seq_one_letter_code
_entity_poly.pdbx_strand_id
1 'polypeptide(L)'
;MKSGKVKVYRGRIMLLGQDRAGKTSLKKSLLGLPFDPKEESTVGVEVDRSKCELEVDEVQNWMPSKRKERERSEFEEELARLISMDLRETEADVNDSTATDPNVEEVKITDELEERKDYEEPKLLSDVDEPVTDTEEKIMILENGQNAFSEQKPVDKNDSNELQLNINSTTLPNDVPELMTNDVTDLVVRYLQSLQLEDDIKSEEVTLTLWDFAGQHLYYASHSVFLSGRAVYILVYNLNKNLLATAEPCVRQGVNNIKLDNANNETNLDNLLSWLVSVHNIRSAAKENVAHQGKKLSYLQPPVIIVGTNLDQPFEEVNTMEQRIKESLEYKEYERHVTAPFFAVDNKTENDEGVQKLRQRIIEILKNEPYMGEEVPLRWFKFERAVDALVAKQTYFMDLDQLLSVIRQICQIEDEEQVTAMLNFYHDLGVIIKHGRTVVLQAQWLIKLFKQVIIVPPFDEADPTYRKWWKDLEVNGILRIALVDHVFSKFIDKGLCKQDILDLMELHGLIAKFSIATDENQDEQRYFVPTQLRSSPSALCEIKPSRCDPSPLVIHFLDGFVPHGLFPQFVSKFIH
;
A
#
# COMPACT_ATOMS: atom_id res chain seq x y z
N MET A 1 -30.56 8.15 -5.98
CA MET A 1 -29.49 9.09 -5.56
C MET A 1 -28.32 9.00 -6.53
N LYS A 2 -28.02 10.09 -7.28
CA LYS A 2 -26.88 10.13 -8.21
C LYS A 2 -25.61 10.73 -7.58
N SER A 3 -25.70 11.33 -6.39
CA SER A 3 -24.63 12.07 -5.72
C SER A 3 -24.72 11.85 -4.22
N GLY A 4 -23.62 11.43 -3.60
CA GLY A 4 -23.49 11.25 -2.15
C GLY A 4 -22.02 11.00 -1.83
N LYS A 5 -21.49 11.69 -0.82
CA LYS A 5 -20.14 11.48 -0.29
C LYS A 5 -20.23 10.83 1.08
N VAL A 6 -19.23 10.03 1.40
CA VAL A 6 -19.15 9.23 2.61
C VAL A 6 -17.78 9.46 3.23
N LYS A 7 -17.74 9.60 4.55
CA LYS A 7 -16.49 9.63 5.30
C LYS A 7 -15.92 8.22 5.45
N VAL A 8 -14.65 8.05 5.12
CA VAL A 8 -13.97 6.75 5.16
C VAL A 8 -13.01 6.67 6.34
N TYR A 9 -13.15 5.62 7.14
CA TYR A 9 -12.31 5.34 8.30
C TYR A 9 -11.52 4.05 8.07
N ARG A 10 -10.55 4.11 7.16
CA ARG A 10 -9.75 2.94 6.74
C ARG A 10 -8.28 3.10 7.09
N GLY A 11 -7.76 2.12 7.84
CA GLY A 11 -6.38 2.07 8.30
C GLY A 11 -5.62 0.85 7.81
N ARG A 12 -4.30 0.99 7.73
CA ARG A 12 -3.39 -0.14 7.54
C ARG A 12 -2.40 -0.23 8.67
N ILE A 13 -2.16 -1.44 9.13
CA ILE A 13 -1.12 -1.75 10.11
C ILE A 13 -0.05 -2.57 9.40
N MET A 14 1.20 -2.10 9.43
CA MET A 14 2.34 -2.79 8.82
C MET A 14 3.31 -3.26 9.90
N LEU A 15 3.45 -4.58 10.05
CA LEU A 15 4.39 -5.20 10.99
C LEU A 15 5.75 -5.39 10.29
N LEU A 16 6.77 -4.71 10.81
CA LEU A 16 8.17 -4.76 10.33
C LEU A 16 9.11 -5.26 11.44
N GLY A 17 10.28 -5.74 11.07
CA GLY A 17 11.30 -6.22 12.01
C GLY A 17 12.01 -7.49 11.54
N GLN A 18 13.11 -7.83 12.22
CA GLN A 18 13.97 -8.97 11.89
C GLN A 18 13.19 -10.30 11.78
N ASP A 19 13.72 -11.25 11.00
CA ASP A 19 13.20 -12.62 10.98
C ASP A 19 13.09 -13.19 12.41
N ARG A 20 11.99 -13.90 12.68
CA ARG A 20 11.64 -14.46 14.00
C ARG A 20 11.55 -13.44 15.15
N ALA A 21 11.29 -12.17 14.84
CA ALA A 21 10.96 -11.16 15.85
C ALA A 21 9.56 -11.32 16.47
N GLY A 22 8.77 -12.33 16.11
CA GLY A 22 7.41 -12.53 16.65
C GLY A 22 6.30 -11.73 15.96
N LYS A 23 6.53 -11.19 14.76
CA LYS A 23 5.55 -10.40 13.99
C LYS A 23 4.25 -11.15 13.74
N THR A 24 4.32 -12.37 13.22
CA THR A 24 3.13 -13.19 12.92
C THR A 24 2.37 -13.56 14.19
N SER A 25 3.08 -13.88 15.28
CA SER A 25 2.47 -14.12 16.59
C SER A 25 1.79 -12.86 17.13
N LEU A 26 2.40 -11.69 16.98
CA LEU A 26 1.80 -10.41 17.34
C LEU A 26 0.55 -10.10 16.51
N LYS A 27 0.57 -10.32 15.19
CA LYS A 27 -0.60 -10.24 14.32
C LYS A 27 -1.74 -11.11 14.85
N LYS A 28 -1.46 -12.38 15.18
CA LYS A 28 -2.46 -13.31 15.75
C LYS A 28 -3.00 -12.79 17.09
N SER A 29 -2.13 -12.38 18.02
CA SER A 29 -2.55 -11.81 19.32
C SER A 29 -3.41 -10.56 19.15
N LEU A 30 -3.03 -9.65 18.23
CA LEU A 30 -3.83 -8.46 17.91
C LEU A 30 -5.22 -8.83 17.41
N LEU A 31 -5.37 -9.92 16.67
CA LEU A 31 -6.66 -10.44 16.17
C LEU A 31 -7.40 -11.34 17.17
N GLY A 32 -6.84 -11.57 18.37
CA GLY A 32 -7.41 -12.50 19.35
C GLY A 32 -7.32 -13.97 18.95
N LEU A 33 -6.46 -14.30 17.99
CA LEU A 33 -6.18 -15.67 17.56
C LEU A 33 -5.14 -16.33 18.49
N PRO A 34 -5.22 -17.65 18.70
CA PRO A 34 -4.32 -18.35 19.60
C PRO A 34 -2.88 -18.37 19.09
N PHE A 35 -1.93 -18.45 20.03
CA PHE A 35 -0.51 -18.63 19.73
C PHE A 35 -0.24 -19.99 19.07
N ASP A 36 0.59 -19.99 18.03
CA ASP A 36 1.07 -21.22 17.39
C ASP A 36 2.58 -21.42 17.66
N PRO A 37 2.98 -22.42 18.45
CA PRO A 37 4.40 -22.70 18.72
C PRO A 37 5.14 -23.24 17.49
N LYS A 38 4.44 -23.67 16.44
CA LYS A 38 5.01 -24.19 15.19
C LYS A 38 4.93 -23.18 14.05
N GLU A 39 4.71 -21.90 14.37
CA GLU A 39 4.66 -20.84 13.36
C GLU A 39 5.92 -20.86 12.49
N GLU A 40 5.72 -21.01 11.19
CA GLU A 40 6.81 -20.90 10.21
C GLU A 40 7.16 -19.43 9.99
N SER A 41 8.40 -19.16 9.58
CA SER A 41 8.79 -17.78 9.24
C SER A 41 7.98 -17.29 8.03
N THR A 42 7.44 -16.07 8.12
CA THR A 42 6.73 -15.42 7.00
C THR A 42 7.61 -15.40 5.76
N VAL A 43 7.04 -15.81 4.63
CA VAL A 43 7.70 -15.81 3.33
C VAL A 43 7.17 -14.60 2.57
N GLY A 44 8.01 -13.62 2.20
CA GLY A 44 7.58 -12.41 1.48
C GLY A 44 6.69 -11.51 2.30
N VAL A 45 5.47 -11.23 1.84
CA VAL A 45 4.51 -10.41 2.57
C VAL A 45 3.20 -11.19 2.66
N GLU A 46 2.63 -11.21 3.86
CA GLU A 46 1.30 -11.76 4.11
C GLU A 46 0.32 -10.65 4.40
N VAL A 47 -0.71 -10.56 3.57
CA VAL A 47 -1.80 -9.60 3.73
C VAL A 47 -3.01 -10.32 4.30
N ASP A 48 -3.45 -9.91 5.48
CA ASP A 48 -4.75 -10.30 5.99
C ASP A 48 -5.81 -9.30 5.50
N ARG A 49 -6.66 -9.76 4.58
CA ARG A 49 -7.81 -9.01 4.06
C ARG A 49 -9.07 -9.21 4.89
N SER A 50 -9.06 -10.06 5.93
CA SER A 50 -10.17 -10.07 6.87
C SER A 50 -10.23 -8.69 7.50
N LYS A 51 -11.27 -7.94 7.15
CA LYS A 51 -11.49 -6.59 7.68
C LYS A 51 -11.70 -6.76 9.18
N CYS A 52 -10.83 -6.15 9.96
CA CYS A 52 -11.11 -5.96 11.37
C CYS A 52 -11.92 -4.67 11.46
N GLU A 53 -13.22 -4.82 11.72
CA GLU A 53 -14.12 -3.72 11.99
C GLU A 53 -14.05 -3.41 13.47
N LEU A 54 -13.60 -2.20 13.78
CA LEU A 54 -13.43 -1.73 15.14
C LEU A 54 -14.41 -0.61 15.42
N GLU A 55 -15.20 -0.80 16.46
CA GLU A 55 -15.99 0.27 17.01
C GLU A 55 -15.07 1.20 17.82
N VAL A 56 -14.97 2.46 17.40
CA VAL A 56 -13.98 3.43 17.90
C VAL A 56 -14.15 3.75 19.38
N ASP A 57 -15.36 3.58 19.91
CA ASP A 57 -15.68 3.77 21.33
C ASP A 57 -15.69 2.45 22.12
N GLU A 58 -15.69 1.29 21.44
CA GLU A 58 -15.57 -0.05 22.05
C GLU A 58 -14.31 -0.81 21.56
N VAL A 59 -13.19 -0.64 22.26
CA VAL A 59 -11.89 -1.30 21.94
C VAL A 59 -11.90 -2.83 22.12
N GLN A 60 -13.03 -3.44 22.48
CA GLN A 60 -13.14 -4.85 22.82
C GLN A 60 -13.10 -5.78 21.59
N ASN A 61 -13.46 -5.31 20.39
CA ASN A 61 -13.82 -6.16 19.25
C ASN A 61 -12.75 -6.26 18.13
N TRP A 62 -11.49 -6.56 18.48
CA TRP A 62 -10.42 -6.80 17.48
C TRP A 62 -10.49 -8.16 16.76
N MET A 63 -11.62 -8.86 16.86
CA MET A 63 -11.78 -10.09 16.11
C MET A 63 -11.87 -9.74 14.63
N PRO A 64 -11.24 -10.54 13.74
CA PRO A 64 -11.59 -10.51 12.33
C PRO A 64 -13.10 -10.51 12.23
N SER A 65 -13.69 -9.62 11.42
CA SER A 65 -15.13 -9.71 11.20
C SER A 65 -15.36 -11.16 10.80
N LYS A 66 -16.06 -11.91 11.67
CA LYS A 66 -16.42 -13.28 11.33
C LYS A 66 -17.03 -13.15 9.95
N ARG A 67 -16.92 -14.18 9.13
CA ARG A 67 -17.88 -14.37 8.04
C ARG A 67 -19.31 -14.52 8.64
N LYS A 68 -19.82 -13.55 9.44
CA LYS A 68 -21.22 -13.13 9.44
C LYS A 68 -21.56 -13.09 7.96
N GLU A 69 -22.60 -13.81 7.60
CA GLU A 69 -22.72 -14.39 6.28
C GLU A 69 -22.40 -13.40 5.17
N ARG A 70 -21.88 -13.96 4.08
CA ARG A 70 -21.52 -13.32 2.82
C ARG A 70 -22.73 -12.69 2.09
N GLU A 71 -23.67 -12.12 2.83
CA GLU A 71 -24.91 -11.57 2.32
C GLU A 71 -24.79 -10.07 2.06
N ARG A 72 -23.91 -9.32 2.74
CA ARG A 72 -24.02 -7.85 2.78
C ARG A 72 -22.77 -7.09 2.38
N SER A 73 -22.96 -6.02 1.63
CA SER A 73 -21.91 -5.16 1.11
C SER A 73 -21.82 -3.84 1.88
N GLU A 74 -20.60 -3.33 2.14
CA GLU A 74 -20.35 -1.99 2.71
C GLU A 74 -21.08 -0.87 1.96
N PHE A 75 -21.21 -0.99 0.63
CA PHE A 75 -22.06 -0.11 -0.18
C PHE A 75 -23.55 -0.08 0.28
N GLU A 76 -24.13 -1.22 0.62
CA GLU A 76 -25.54 -1.34 1.03
C GLU A 76 -25.75 -0.75 2.43
N GLU A 77 -24.79 -0.98 3.34
CA GLU A 77 -24.81 -0.40 4.68
C GLU A 77 -24.72 1.13 4.61
N GLU A 78 -23.80 1.66 3.82
CA GLU A 78 -23.60 3.10 3.72
C GLU A 78 -24.72 3.79 2.94
N LEU A 79 -25.25 3.13 1.90
CA LEU A 79 -26.46 3.60 1.23
C LEU A 79 -27.65 3.65 2.19
N ALA A 80 -27.82 2.63 3.03
CA ALA A 80 -28.88 2.62 4.03
C ALA A 80 -28.71 3.74 5.07
N ARG A 81 -27.48 3.96 5.56
CA ARG A 81 -27.16 5.09 6.46
C ARG A 81 -27.54 6.43 5.84
N LEU A 82 -27.15 6.68 4.59
CA LEU A 82 -27.49 7.90 3.87
C LEU A 82 -29.01 8.09 3.72
N ILE A 83 -29.74 7.03 3.32
CA ILE A 83 -31.20 7.09 3.21
C ILE A 83 -31.85 7.39 4.57
N SER A 84 -31.38 6.76 5.65
CA SER A 84 -31.88 7.01 7.00
C SER A 84 -31.62 8.43 7.49
N MET A 85 -30.47 9.02 7.13
CA MET A 85 -30.17 10.43 7.45
C MET A 85 -31.07 11.40 6.69
N ASP A 86 -31.22 11.22 5.37
CA ASP A 86 -32.07 12.07 4.53
C ASP A 86 -33.54 12.05 4.99
N LEU A 87 -34.06 10.86 5.34
CA LEU A 87 -35.43 10.71 5.85
C LEU A 87 -35.65 11.51 7.15
N ARG A 88 -34.63 11.62 8.01
CA ARG A 88 -34.70 12.39 9.25
C ARG A 88 -34.70 13.90 9.00
N GLU A 89 -33.87 14.39 8.10
CA GLU A 89 -33.86 15.82 7.74
C GLU A 89 -35.22 16.25 7.20
N THR A 90 -35.87 15.41 6.39
CA THR A 90 -37.23 15.69 5.93
C THR A 90 -38.31 15.62 7.02
N GLU A 91 -38.13 14.84 8.08
CA GLU A 91 -39.07 14.81 9.23
C GLU A 91 -38.89 16.01 10.17
N ALA A 92 -37.66 16.51 10.34
CA ALA A 92 -37.36 17.71 11.12
C ALA A 92 -37.98 18.97 10.48
N ASP A 93 -37.92 19.09 9.16
CA ASP A 93 -38.50 20.21 8.41
C ASP A 93 -40.05 20.19 8.41
N VAL A 94 -40.68 19.02 8.56
CA VAL A 94 -42.14 18.92 8.66
C VAL A 94 -42.64 19.31 10.06
N ASN A 95 -41.88 18.99 11.11
CA ASN A 95 -42.27 19.27 12.49
C ASN A 95 -42.13 20.74 12.91
N ASP A 96 -41.37 21.56 12.17
CA ASP A 96 -41.28 23.02 12.42
C ASP A 96 -42.41 23.84 11.75
N SER A 97 -43.30 23.17 10.99
CA SER A 97 -44.39 23.82 10.25
C SER A 97 -45.78 23.67 10.87
N THR A 98 -45.91 23.06 12.06
CA THR A 98 -47.19 22.91 12.76
C THR A 98 -47.18 23.55 14.16
N ALA A 99 -47.17 24.88 14.21
CA ALA A 99 -47.63 25.64 15.35
C ALA A 99 -48.55 26.79 14.86
N THR A 100 -49.78 26.44 14.49
CA THR A 100 -50.88 27.41 14.38
C THR A 100 -51.51 27.64 15.74
N ASP A 101 -51.34 28.83 16.30
CA ASP A 101 -52.16 29.39 17.37
C ASP A 101 -53.23 30.32 16.74
N PRO A 102 -54.53 30.24 17.08
CA PRO A 102 -55.56 31.05 16.44
C PRO A 102 -55.88 32.35 17.22
N ASN A 103 -56.13 33.42 16.45
CA ASN A 103 -56.89 34.65 16.78
C ASN A 103 -56.23 35.71 17.71
N VAL A 104 -56.30 37.03 17.51
CA VAL A 104 -56.94 37.99 16.56
C VAL A 104 -56.22 39.35 16.78
N GLU A 105 -55.95 40.14 15.73
CA GLU A 105 -56.40 41.55 15.59
C GLU A 105 -55.95 42.17 14.25
N GLU A 106 -56.93 42.74 13.54
CA GLU A 106 -56.80 43.47 12.29
C GLU A 106 -56.18 44.86 12.52
N VAL A 107 -55.25 45.31 11.66
CA VAL A 107 -55.26 46.69 11.11
C VAL A 107 -54.75 46.67 9.66
N LYS A 108 -55.41 47.49 8.84
CA LYS A 108 -55.40 47.57 7.38
C LYS A 108 -54.48 48.70 6.85
N ILE A 109 -53.83 48.40 5.71
CA ILE A 109 -53.53 49.26 4.52
C ILE A 109 -52.47 50.38 4.76
N THR A 110 -51.38 50.55 3.99
CA THR A 110 -51.27 50.98 2.56
C THR A 110 -49.90 50.64 1.93
N ASP A 111 -49.95 50.50 0.61
CA ASP A 111 -48.92 50.46 -0.43
C ASP A 111 -47.71 51.39 -0.27
N GLU A 112 -46.54 51.00 -0.79
CA GLU A 112 -45.85 51.73 -1.89
C GLU A 112 -44.56 51.03 -2.39
N LEU A 113 -44.26 51.33 -3.65
CA LEU A 113 -43.38 50.69 -4.64
C LEU A 113 -41.89 51.11 -4.57
N GLU A 114 -41.04 50.25 -5.16
CA GLU A 114 -39.82 50.48 -5.96
C GLU A 114 -38.72 51.47 -5.49
N GLU A 115 -37.45 51.03 -5.48
CA GLU A 115 -36.45 51.42 -6.49
C GLU A 115 -35.02 50.85 -6.23
N ARG A 116 -34.31 50.60 -7.33
CA ARG A 116 -32.86 50.30 -7.44
C ARG A 116 -32.00 51.57 -7.29
N LYS A 117 -30.72 51.41 -6.91
CA LYS A 117 -29.47 52.04 -7.44
C LYS A 117 -28.29 51.72 -6.48
N ASP A 118 -27.23 51.04 -6.91
CA ASP A 118 -26.04 51.44 -7.70
C ASP A 118 -24.88 52.06 -6.86
N TYR A 119 -23.64 51.79 -7.36
CA TYR A 119 -22.33 52.45 -7.11
C TYR A 119 -21.56 51.98 -5.84
N GLU A 120 -20.23 51.84 -5.80
CA GLU A 120 -19.15 52.41 -6.63
C GLU A 120 -17.79 51.69 -6.34
N GLU A 121 -16.88 51.67 -7.32
CA GLU A 121 -15.42 51.43 -7.19
C GLU A 121 -14.73 52.82 -7.25
N PRO A 122 -13.54 53.09 -6.63
CA PRO A 122 -12.31 53.11 -7.47
C PRO A 122 -10.90 53.00 -6.79
N LYS A 123 -9.93 52.51 -7.60
CA LYS A 123 -8.55 53.01 -7.91
C LYS A 123 -7.30 52.86 -7.00
N LEU A 124 -6.37 52.01 -7.50
CA LEU A 124 -4.93 52.16 -7.87
C LEU A 124 -4.03 53.31 -7.37
N LEU A 125 -2.80 52.93 -6.94
CA LEU A 125 -1.52 53.64 -7.20
C LEU A 125 -0.29 52.70 -7.04
N SER A 126 0.73 52.97 -7.86
CA SER A 126 2.04 52.31 -8.11
C SER A 126 3.06 52.53 -6.97
N ASP A 127 4.24 51.88 -6.83
CA ASP A 127 5.36 51.68 -7.75
C ASP A 127 6.36 50.59 -7.27
N VAL A 128 6.90 49.84 -8.26
CA VAL A 128 8.29 49.37 -8.51
C VAL A 128 9.23 48.96 -7.35
N ASP A 129 9.63 47.67 -7.32
CA ASP A 129 11.04 47.21 -7.46
C ASP A 129 11.14 45.66 -7.51
N GLU A 130 11.83 45.15 -8.54
CA GLU A 130 12.36 43.76 -8.71
C GLU A 130 13.89 43.91 -8.95
N PRO A 131 14.76 42.85 -8.93
CA PRO A 131 14.55 41.42 -8.64
C PRO A 131 15.68 40.78 -7.77
N VAL A 132 15.61 39.47 -7.47
CA VAL A 132 16.60 38.41 -7.81
C VAL A 132 16.07 37.03 -7.35
N THR A 133 16.33 36.03 -8.20
CA THR A 133 15.85 34.65 -8.33
C THR A 133 16.51 33.63 -7.39
N ASP A 134 15.84 32.48 -7.16
CA ASP A 134 16.27 31.13 -7.60
C ASP A 134 15.26 30.06 -7.14
N THR A 135 14.32 29.63 -8.00
CA THR A 135 14.30 28.37 -8.79
C THR A 135 13.80 27.12 -8.03
N GLU A 136 12.49 26.85 -8.14
CA GLU A 136 11.89 25.54 -7.89
C GLU A 136 11.83 24.75 -9.22
N GLU A 137 12.50 23.59 -9.27
CA GLU A 137 12.40 22.64 -10.38
C GLU A 137 11.08 21.85 -10.29
N LYS A 138 10.14 22.18 -11.18
CA LYS A 138 9.02 21.32 -11.56
C LYS A 138 9.52 20.27 -12.56
N ILE A 139 9.45 18.99 -12.18
CA ILE A 139 9.65 17.86 -13.11
C ILE A 139 8.45 17.82 -14.07
N MET A 140 8.64 18.29 -15.29
CA MET A 140 7.78 17.99 -16.44
C MET A 140 8.22 16.67 -17.08
N ILE A 141 7.26 15.77 -17.30
CA ILE A 141 7.43 14.57 -18.11
C ILE A 141 7.46 15.02 -19.58
N LEU A 142 8.63 14.92 -20.21
CA LEU A 142 8.85 15.25 -21.61
C LEU A 142 8.63 13.99 -22.47
N GLU A 143 7.58 13.99 -23.29
CA GLU A 143 7.47 13.09 -24.44
C GLU A 143 8.49 13.53 -25.50
N ASN A 144 9.55 12.75 -25.70
CA ASN A 144 10.46 12.95 -26.82
C ASN A 144 10.03 12.08 -28.00
N GLY A 145 9.30 12.70 -28.93
CA GLY A 145 9.28 12.29 -30.32
C GLY A 145 10.50 12.84 -31.05
N GLN A 146 11.26 11.98 -31.71
CA GLN A 146 12.15 12.38 -32.80
C GLN A 146 11.96 11.47 -34.01
N ASN A 147 11.35 12.07 -35.03
CA ASN A 147 11.41 11.60 -36.41
C ASN A 147 12.80 11.87 -36.98
N ALA A 148 13.39 10.86 -37.62
CA ALA A 148 14.39 11.06 -38.66
C ALA A 148 13.96 10.29 -39.91
N PHE A 149 13.54 11.04 -40.93
CA PHE A 149 13.28 10.56 -42.28
C PHE A 149 14.60 10.12 -42.94
N SER A 150 14.59 8.97 -43.63
CA SER A 150 15.38 8.79 -44.85
C SER A 150 14.55 8.05 -45.89
N GLU A 151 14.49 8.66 -47.07
CA GLU A 151 13.70 8.31 -48.24
C GLU A 151 14.06 6.95 -48.85
N GLN A 152 13.05 6.24 -49.38
CA GLN A 152 13.14 5.55 -50.68
C GLN A 152 11.75 5.34 -51.31
N LYS A 153 11.70 5.51 -52.63
CA LYS A 153 10.51 5.73 -53.50
C LYS A 153 9.76 4.43 -53.88
N PRO A 154 8.54 4.55 -54.49
CA PRO A 154 7.49 3.54 -54.48
C PRO A 154 7.58 2.56 -55.66
N VAL A 155 7.05 1.34 -55.47
CA VAL A 155 6.65 0.45 -56.58
C VAL A 155 5.29 -0.18 -56.26
N ASP A 156 4.48 -0.18 -57.32
CA ASP A 156 3.06 -0.44 -57.45
C ASP A 156 2.61 -1.91 -57.24
N LYS A 157 1.32 -2.00 -56.85
CA LYS A 157 0.27 -2.97 -57.22
C LYS A 157 0.11 -4.33 -56.51
N ASN A 158 -1.14 -4.47 -56.06
CA ASN A 158 -2.02 -5.65 -56.10
C ASN A 158 -1.64 -6.85 -55.22
N ASP A 159 -2.39 -7.09 -54.15
CA ASP A 159 -3.62 -7.88 -54.27
C ASP A 159 -4.42 -7.85 -52.97
N SER A 160 -5.69 -7.47 -53.13
CA SER A 160 -6.79 -7.75 -52.22
C SER A 160 -6.89 -9.26 -51.95
N ASN A 161 -6.89 -9.64 -50.68
CA ASN A 161 -7.66 -10.79 -50.24
C ASN A 161 -8.18 -10.54 -48.83
N GLU A 162 -9.49 -10.30 -48.77
CA GLU A 162 -10.31 -10.46 -47.59
C GLU A 162 -10.06 -11.83 -46.97
N LEU A 163 -9.61 -11.85 -45.71
CA LEU A 163 -9.96 -12.92 -44.79
C LEU A 163 -10.64 -12.28 -43.60
N GLN A 164 -11.97 -12.24 -43.71
CA GLN A 164 -12.89 -11.98 -42.63
C GLN A 164 -12.59 -12.96 -41.49
N LEU A 165 -11.93 -12.48 -40.43
CA LEU A 165 -11.93 -13.17 -39.15
C LEU A 165 -13.12 -12.64 -38.35
N ASN A 166 -14.21 -13.42 -38.41
CA ASN A 166 -15.34 -13.37 -37.50
C ASN A 166 -14.84 -13.42 -36.05
N ILE A 167 -14.74 -12.26 -35.41
CA ILE A 167 -14.63 -12.18 -33.96
C ILE A 167 -16.06 -12.34 -33.43
N ASN A 168 -16.43 -13.59 -33.18
CA ASN A 168 -17.60 -13.91 -32.38
C ASN A 168 -17.36 -13.34 -30.98
N SER A 169 -18.18 -12.35 -30.63
CA SER A 169 -18.45 -11.86 -29.29
C SER A 169 -18.79 -13.04 -28.39
N THR A 170 -17.79 -13.59 -27.71
CA THR A 170 -17.99 -14.73 -26.80
C THR A 170 -17.79 -14.22 -25.38
N THR A 171 -18.91 -13.85 -24.78
CA THR A 171 -19.21 -13.91 -23.35
C THR A 171 -18.21 -13.29 -22.38
N LEU A 172 -18.36 -11.98 -22.15
CA LEU A 172 -18.29 -11.46 -20.78
C LEU A 172 -19.24 -12.31 -19.90
N PRO A 173 -18.85 -12.75 -18.69
CA PRO A 173 -19.76 -13.49 -17.82
C PRO A 173 -20.94 -12.59 -17.44
N ASN A 174 -22.11 -12.86 -18.01
CA ASN A 174 -23.35 -12.10 -17.81
C ASN A 174 -23.99 -12.31 -16.42
N ASP A 175 -23.31 -12.94 -15.47
CA ASP A 175 -23.85 -13.29 -14.15
C ASP A 175 -23.37 -12.33 -13.04
N VAL A 176 -23.49 -11.02 -13.27
CA VAL A 176 -23.22 -9.97 -12.26
C VAL A 176 -24.45 -9.10 -11.93
N PRO A 177 -25.50 -8.95 -12.76
CA PRO A 177 -26.59 -8.01 -12.43
C PRO A 177 -27.58 -8.43 -11.33
N GLU A 178 -27.60 -9.67 -10.85
CA GLU A 178 -28.76 -10.20 -10.10
C GLU A 178 -28.67 -10.10 -8.55
N LEU A 179 -27.91 -9.13 -8.01
CA LEU A 179 -27.63 -9.04 -6.56
C LEU A 179 -28.22 -7.83 -5.82
N MET A 180 -29.07 -7.01 -6.45
CA MET A 180 -29.16 -5.58 -6.09
C MET A 180 -30.45 -5.05 -5.44
N THR A 181 -31.45 -5.85 -5.02
CA THR A 181 -32.77 -5.23 -4.69
C THR A 181 -33.43 -5.53 -3.36
N ASN A 182 -33.00 -6.49 -2.53
CA ASN A 182 -33.81 -6.89 -1.36
C ASN A 182 -33.21 -6.58 0.03
N ASP A 183 -31.94 -6.17 0.17
CA ASP A 183 -31.30 -6.04 1.50
C ASP A 183 -31.30 -4.61 2.08
N VAL A 184 -31.22 -3.58 1.23
CA VAL A 184 -31.06 -2.18 1.68
C VAL A 184 -32.27 -1.68 2.46
N THR A 185 -33.49 -2.09 2.09
CA THR A 185 -34.71 -1.66 2.79
C THR A 185 -34.77 -2.17 4.23
N ASP A 186 -34.34 -3.42 4.48
CA ASP A 186 -34.24 -3.98 5.83
C ASP A 186 -33.21 -3.23 6.67
N LEU A 187 -32.06 -2.88 6.07
CA LEU A 187 -31.03 -2.05 6.71
C LEU A 187 -31.55 -0.66 7.07
N VAL A 188 -32.25 0.02 6.17
CA VAL A 188 -32.86 1.34 6.45
C VAL A 188 -33.85 1.24 7.60
N VAL A 189 -34.70 0.21 7.61
CA VAL A 189 -35.64 -0.02 8.72
C VAL A 189 -34.91 -0.28 10.03
N ARG A 190 -33.85 -1.10 10.04
CA ARG A 190 -33.03 -1.31 11.24
C ARG A 190 -32.35 -0.04 11.72
N TYR A 191 -31.79 0.76 10.81
CA TYR A 191 -31.15 2.02 11.17
C TYR A 191 -32.19 2.97 11.80
N LEU A 192 -33.36 3.14 11.18
CA LEU A 192 -34.45 3.95 11.73
C LEU A 192 -34.94 3.42 13.09
N GLN A 193 -35.05 2.10 13.27
CA GLN A 193 -35.43 1.49 14.55
C GLN A 193 -34.34 1.66 15.64
N SER A 194 -33.06 1.56 15.28
CA SER A 194 -31.95 1.80 16.21
C SER A 194 -31.84 3.26 16.62
N LEU A 195 -32.29 4.19 15.78
CA LEU A 195 -32.30 5.62 16.04
C LEU A 195 -33.51 6.09 16.87
N GLN A 196 -34.60 5.31 16.94
CA GLN A 196 -35.76 5.58 17.80
C GLN A 196 -35.52 5.25 19.28
N LEU A 197 -34.41 4.59 19.58
CA LEU A 197 -33.89 4.41 20.93
C LEU A 197 -32.86 5.54 21.15
N GLU A 198 -33.26 6.63 21.81
CA GLU A 198 -32.36 7.73 22.18
C GLU A 198 -31.26 7.23 23.12
N ASP A 199 -30.10 6.88 22.55
CA ASP A 199 -28.73 7.04 23.03
C ASP A 199 -27.86 6.14 22.15
N ASP A 200 -27.19 6.76 21.17
CA ASP A 200 -25.92 6.34 20.53
C ASP A 200 -25.90 6.89 19.09
N ILE A 201 -25.31 8.08 18.94
CA ILE A 201 -24.64 8.43 17.69
C ILE A 201 -23.59 7.34 17.50
N LYS A 202 -23.90 6.29 16.72
CA LYS A 202 -22.99 5.17 16.48
C LYS A 202 -21.60 5.69 16.15
N SER A 203 -20.64 5.22 16.94
CA SER A 203 -19.25 5.62 16.83
C SER A 203 -18.68 5.25 15.45
N GLU A 204 -17.66 5.99 15.02
CA GLU A 204 -17.07 5.85 13.68
C GLU A 204 -16.38 4.49 13.56
N GLU A 205 -16.96 3.54 12.83
CA GLU A 205 -16.39 2.19 12.67
C GLU A 205 -15.13 2.23 11.80
N VAL A 206 -13.98 1.85 12.35
CA VAL A 206 -12.69 1.83 11.64
C VAL A 206 -12.45 0.45 11.06
N THR A 207 -12.23 0.38 9.75
CA THR A 207 -11.82 -0.83 9.05
C THR A 207 -10.30 -0.91 8.96
N LEU A 208 -9.71 -2.01 9.44
CA LEU A 208 -8.27 -2.24 9.40
C LEU A 208 -7.88 -3.40 8.50
N THR A 209 -6.71 -3.26 7.85
CA THR A 209 -5.99 -4.38 7.22
C THR A 209 -4.59 -4.52 7.83
N LEU A 210 -4.18 -5.76 8.11
CA LEU A 210 -2.90 -6.08 8.72
C LEU A 210 -1.95 -6.68 7.69
N TRP A 211 -0.74 -6.14 7.63
CA TRP A 211 0.33 -6.56 6.73
C TRP A 211 1.50 -7.08 7.55
N ASP A 212 1.90 -8.33 7.31
CA ASP A 212 3.03 -8.99 7.95
C ASP A 212 4.16 -9.18 6.94
N PHE A 213 5.20 -8.37 7.07
CA PHE A 213 6.35 -8.38 6.17
C PHE A 213 7.41 -9.38 6.66
N ALA A 214 7.98 -10.16 5.76
CA ALA A 214 9.08 -11.05 6.10
C ALA A 214 10.33 -10.26 6.50
N GLY A 215 10.94 -10.65 7.61
CA GLY A 215 12.18 -10.04 8.07
C GLY A 215 13.45 -10.57 7.39
N GLN A 216 13.31 -11.28 6.26
CA GLN A 216 14.42 -11.91 5.55
C GLN A 216 14.89 -11.01 4.40
N HIS A 217 16.21 -10.81 4.30
CA HIS A 217 16.85 -9.89 3.36
C HIS A 217 16.40 -10.06 1.90
N LEU A 218 16.09 -11.29 1.47
CA LEU A 218 15.65 -11.60 0.10
C LEU A 218 14.39 -10.81 -0.32
N TYR A 219 13.53 -10.46 0.64
CA TYR A 219 12.26 -9.77 0.37
C TYR A 219 12.34 -8.26 0.46
N TYR A 220 13.45 -7.69 0.94
CA TYR A 220 13.54 -6.26 1.25
C TYR A 220 13.30 -5.39 0.01
N ALA A 221 13.84 -5.78 -1.16
CA ALA A 221 13.57 -5.06 -2.40
C ALA A 221 12.07 -5.04 -2.77
N SER A 222 11.37 -6.15 -2.52
CA SER A 222 9.93 -6.26 -2.79
C SER A 222 9.07 -5.43 -1.85
N HIS A 223 9.55 -5.07 -0.66
CA HIS A 223 8.77 -4.30 0.31
C HIS A 223 8.43 -2.91 -0.25
N SER A 224 9.34 -2.29 -1.02
CA SER A 224 9.12 -0.97 -1.61
C SER A 224 7.88 -0.86 -2.49
N VAL A 225 7.36 -1.99 -3.01
CA VAL A 225 6.13 -2.06 -3.81
C VAL A 225 4.87 -1.90 -2.94
N PHE A 226 4.93 -2.30 -1.67
CA PHE A 226 3.77 -2.44 -0.79
C PHE A 226 3.78 -1.51 0.42
N LEU A 227 4.94 -0.94 0.75
CA LEU A 227 5.08 0.08 1.76
C LEU A 227 4.30 1.34 1.38
N SER A 228 3.76 2.04 2.37
CA SER A 228 2.97 3.24 2.12
C SER A 228 3.05 4.26 3.25
N GLY A 229 2.95 5.54 2.89
CA GLY A 229 2.82 6.64 3.85
C GLY A 229 1.47 6.67 4.56
N ARG A 230 0.44 6.00 4.03
CA ARG A 230 -0.88 5.86 4.66
C ARG A 230 -0.97 4.55 5.44
N ALA A 231 -0.20 4.45 6.52
CA ALA A 231 -0.19 3.29 7.41
C ALA A 231 0.34 3.64 8.80
N VAL A 232 -0.02 2.83 9.79
CA VAL A 232 0.63 2.78 11.09
C VAL A 232 1.61 1.62 11.08
N TYR A 233 2.87 1.89 11.38
CA TYR A 233 3.91 0.87 11.41
C TYR A 233 4.10 0.35 12.83
N ILE A 234 4.20 -0.97 12.96
CA ILE A 234 4.57 -1.63 14.21
C ILE A 234 5.93 -2.27 13.97
N LEU A 235 6.95 -1.71 14.62
CA LEU A 235 8.31 -2.18 14.54
C LEU A 235 8.58 -3.17 15.67
N VAL A 236 8.77 -4.43 15.32
CA VAL A 236 8.79 -5.56 16.25
C VAL A 236 10.22 -6.05 16.47
N TYR A 237 10.61 -6.20 17.73
CA TYR A 237 11.87 -6.84 18.13
C TYR A 237 11.62 -7.94 19.15
N ASN A 238 12.58 -8.88 19.27
CA ASN A 238 12.48 -10.02 20.17
C ASN A 238 13.20 -9.69 21.50
N LEU A 239 12.47 -9.66 22.62
CA LEU A 239 13.04 -9.37 23.93
C LEU A 239 14.04 -10.44 24.40
N ASN A 240 13.96 -11.67 23.89
CA ASN A 240 14.88 -12.76 24.24
C ASN A 240 16.25 -12.60 23.57
N LYS A 241 16.41 -11.63 22.66
CA LYS A 241 17.67 -11.38 21.97
C LYS A 241 18.41 -10.19 22.58
N ASN A 242 19.72 -10.35 22.77
CA ASN A 242 20.58 -9.23 23.14
C ASN A 242 20.63 -8.20 22.00
N LEU A 243 20.18 -6.97 22.26
CA LEU A 243 20.20 -5.87 21.30
C LEU A 243 21.59 -5.57 20.74
N LEU A 244 22.63 -5.73 21.56
CA LEU A 244 24.02 -5.41 21.20
C LEU A 244 24.78 -6.61 20.61
N ALA A 245 24.18 -7.80 20.60
CA ALA A 245 24.79 -8.95 19.93
C ALA A 245 24.64 -8.81 18.41
N THR A 246 25.62 -9.35 17.68
CA THR A 246 25.56 -9.46 16.22
C THR A 246 24.28 -10.16 15.80
N ALA A 247 23.54 -9.52 14.89
CA ALA A 247 22.32 -10.07 14.34
C ALA A 247 22.63 -11.39 13.62
N GLU A 248 21.82 -12.41 13.92
CA GLU A 248 21.95 -13.71 13.25
C GLU A 248 21.72 -13.54 11.75
N PRO A 249 22.57 -14.15 10.91
CA PRO A 249 22.44 -14.02 9.48
C PRO A 249 21.14 -14.63 8.95
N CYS A 250 20.50 -13.89 8.04
CA CYS A 250 19.32 -14.38 7.32
C CYS A 250 19.65 -15.65 6.52
N VAL A 251 18.67 -16.54 6.41
CA VAL A 251 18.74 -17.70 5.52
C VAL A 251 18.12 -17.32 4.18
N ARG A 252 18.86 -17.53 3.09
CA ARG A 252 18.34 -17.46 1.73
C ARG A 252 17.80 -18.83 1.33
N GLN A 253 16.56 -18.86 0.86
CA GLN A 253 15.97 -20.06 0.27
C GLN A 253 16.62 -20.32 -1.10
N GLY A 254 17.05 -21.55 -1.31
CA GLY A 254 17.64 -22.05 -2.56
C GLY A 254 17.41 -23.54 -2.67
N VAL A 255 18.17 -24.22 -3.53
CA VAL A 255 18.16 -25.70 -3.59
C VAL A 255 18.49 -26.28 -2.21
N ASN A 256 19.39 -25.59 -1.49
CA ASN A 256 19.61 -25.74 -0.07
C ASN A 256 19.51 -24.36 0.59
N ASN A 257 19.10 -24.32 1.86
CA ASN A 257 19.13 -23.11 2.66
C ASN A 257 20.57 -22.59 2.82
N ILE A 258 20.83 -21.36 2.39
CA ILE A 258 22.15 -20.73 2.44
C ILE A 258 22.13 -19.68 3.54
N LYS A 259 23.01 -19.82 4.53
CA LYS A 259 23.26 -18.74 5.50
C LYS A 259 23.99 -17.61 4.80
N LEU A 260 23.46 -16.40 4.89
CA LEU A 260 24.13 -15.19 4.42
C LEU A 260 25.20 -14.78 5.44
N ASP A 261 26.17 -13.96 5.06
CA ASP A 261 27.12 -13.41 6.02
C ASP A 261 26.61 -12.06 6.55
N ASN A 262 26.86 -11.76 7.82
CA ASN A 262 26.70 -10.41 8.37
C ASN A 262 28.03 -9.67 8.26
N ALA A 263 28.41 -9.27 7.04
CA ALA A 263 29.71 -8.67 6.76
C ALA A 263 29.97 -7.35 7.51
N ASN A 264 28.90 -6.62 7.84
CA ASN A 264 28.96 -5.34 8.55
C ASN A 264 28.93 -5.49 10.07
N ASN A 265 28.83 -6.72 10.59
CA ASN A 265 28.63 -7.02 12.02
C ASN A 265 27.46 -6.26 12.65
N GLU A 266 26.40 -6.01 11.88
CA GLU A 266 25.20 -5.32 12.36
C GLU A 266 24.63 -6.03 13.59
N THR A 267 24.30 -5.27 14.62
CA THR A 267 23.66 -5.78 15.82
C THR A 267 22.14 -5.95 15.63
N ASN A 268 21.47 -6.61 16.58
CA ASN A 268 20.00 -6.67 16.55
C ASN A 268 19.36 -5.26 16.66
N LEU A 269 20.01 -4.34 17.37
CA LEU A 269 19.62 -2.93 17.44
C LEU A 269 19.79 -2.22 16.09
N ASP A 270 20.93 -2.41 15.44
CA ASP A 270 21.18 -1.85 14.10
C ASP A 270 20.12 -2.34 13.09
N ASN A 271 19.78 -3.63 13.14
CA ASN A 271 18.73 -4.18 12.31
C ASN A 271 17.37 -3.51 12.58
N LEU A 272 17.03 -3.28 13.85
CA LEU A 272 15.80 -2.58 14.23
C LEU A 272 15.76 -1.15 13.66
N LEU A 273 16.83 -0.39 13.82
CA LEU A 273 16.93 1.00 13.36
C LEU A 273 16.93 1.11 11.83
N SER A 274 17.54 0.15 11.13
CA SER A 274 17.55 0.11 9.65
C SER A 274 16.14 -0.01 9.05
N TRP A 275 15.22 -0.70 9.73
CA TRP A 275 13.80 -0.72 9.36
C TRP A 275 13.13 0.64 9.53
N LEU A 276 13.45 1.34 10.60
CA LEU A 276 12.94 2.68 10.86
C LEU A 276 13.43 3.69 9.80
N VAL A 277 14.68 3.56 9.36
CA VAL A 277 15.20 4.31 8.20
C VAL A 277 14.42 3.98 6.93
N SER A 278 14.01 2.72 6.72
CA SER A 278 13.17 2.37 5.58
C SER A 278 11.83 3.09 5.63
N VAL A 279 11.17 3.11 6.80
CA VAL A 279 9.93 3.87 7.06
C VAL A 279 10.12 5.36 6.76
N HIS A 280 11.20 5.95 7.24
CA HIS A 280 11.55 7.35 6.99
C HIS A 280 11.63 7.67 5.48
N ASN A 281 12.11 6.76 4.65
CA ASN A 281 12.25 6.99 3.21
C ASN A 281 10.95 6.86 2.40
N ILE A 282 9.89 6.31 3.00
CA ILE A 282 8.55 6.20 2.36
C ILE A 282 7.69 7.43 2.64
N ARG A 283 8.23 8.44 3.33
CA ARG A 283 7.55 9.72 3.59
C ARG A 283 6.84 10.19 2.33
N SER A 284 5.52 10.29 2.42
CA SER A 284 4.75 10.87 1.34
C SER A 284 5.13 12.34 1.24
N ALA A 285 5.55 12.80 0.07
CA ALA A 285 5.62 14.22 -0.25
C ALA A 285 4.22 14.88 -0.25
N ALA A 286 3.15 14.14 0.09
CA ALA A 286 1.78 14.60 0.07
C ALA A 286 1.50 15.65 1.15
N LYS A 287 1.65 16.90 0.68
CA LYS A 287 0.85 18.08 1.00
C LYS A 287 1.00 18.60 2.44
N GLU A 288 1.88 19.59 2.57
CA GLU A 288 1.74 20.69 3.53
C GLU A 288 0.38 21.45 3.43
N ASN A 289 -0.52 21.06 2.52
CA ASN A 289 -1.63 21.88 2.04
C ASN A 289 -3.03 21.22 2.08
N VAL A 290 -3.29 20.22 2.94
CA VAL A 290 -4.70 19.89 3.23
C VAL A 290 -5.02 20.37 4.64
N ALA A 291 -5.88 21.38 4.69
CA ALA A 291 -6.43 21.99 5.88
C ALA A 291 -7.23 20.97 6.70
N HIS A 292 -6.55 20.07 7.40
CA HIS A 292 -7.11 19.48 8.60
C HIS A 292 -7.06 20.55 9.69
N GLN A 293 -8.19 20.75 10.32
CA GLN A 293 -8.46 21.74 11.36
C GLN A 293 -7.36 21.73 12.46
N GLY A 294 -6.33 22.57 12.30
CA GLY A 294 -5.50 23.13 13.37
C GLY A 294 -4.68 22.18 14.26
N LYS A 295 -4.77 20.85 14.14
CA LYS A 295 -4.09 19.92 15.06
C LYS A 295 -2.77 19.44 14.44
N LYS A 296 -1.70 20.18 14.71
CA LYS A 296 -0.33 19.77 14.38
C LYS A 296 -0.02 18.45 15.09
N LEU A 297 0.22 17.39 14.34
CA LEU A 297 0.66 16.11 14.90
C LEU A 297 1.98 16.29 15.64
N SER A 298 2.12 15.63 16.79
CA SER A 298 3.35 15.66 17.59
C SER A 298 4.45 14.75 17.03
N TYR A 299 4.11 13.92 16.05
CA TYR A 299 5.00 12.98 15.37
C TYR A 299 4.95 13.20 13.86
N LEU A 300 5.91 12.59 13.17
CA LEU A 300 6.03 12.62 11.73
C LEU A 300 5.40 11.37 11.11
N GLN A 301 4.79 11.55 9.94
CA GLN A 301 4.11 10.47 9.24
C GLN A 301 5.03 9.70 8.29
N PRO A 302 4.87 8.38 8.18
CA PRO A 302 3.89 7.56 8.93
C PRO A 302 4.34 7.28 10.39
N PRO A 303 3.42 7.15 11.35
CA PRO A 303 3.78 6.85 12.75
C PRO A 303 4.31 5.42 12.92
N VAL A 304 5.21 5.25 13.88
CA VAL A 304 5.83 3.98 14.25
C VAL A 304 5.60 3.70 15.74
N ILE A 305 5.14 2.50 16.06
CA ILE A 305 5.07 1.97 17.43
C ILE A 305 6.16 0.90 17.57
N ILE A 306 6.96 0.96 18.64
CA ILE A 306 7.97 -0.06 18.93
C ILE A 306 7.39 -1.11 19.89
N VAL A 307 7.50 -2.38 19.51
CA VAL A 307 6.94 -3.51 20.27
C VAL A 307 7.99 -4.60 20.48
N GLY A 308 8.27 -4.92 21.74
CA GLY A 308 9.07 -6.07 22.16
C GLY A 308 8.19 -7.29 22.40
N THR A 309 8.35 -8.34 21.60
CA THR A 309 7.66 -9.63 21.79
C THR A 309 8.51 -10.54 22.67
N ASN A 310 7.95 -11.70 23.03
CA ASN A 310 8.61 -12.69 23.90
C ASN A 310 8.89 -12.17 25.32
N LEU A 311 7.95 -11.41 25.89
CA LEU A 311 8.04 -10.95 27.28
C LEU A 311 8.14 -12.09 28.31
N ASP A 312 7.87 -13.33 27.90
CA ASP A 312 7.99 -14.51 28.76
C ASP A 312 9.44 -14.84 29.15
N GLN A 313 10.44 -14.48 28.33
CA GLN A 313 11.85 -14.83 28.57
C GLN A 313 12.87 -13.76 28.14
N PRO A 314 12.73 -12.50 28.59
CA PRO A 314 13.56 -11.40 28.13
C PRO A 314 15.04 -11.63 28.47
N PHE A 315 15.92 -11.19 27.58
CA PHE A 315 17.38 -11.32 27.74
C PHE A 315 17.91 -10.48 28.91
N GLU A 316 17.36 -9.28 29.10
CA GLU A 316 17.65 -8.35 30.19
C GLU A 316 16.36 -7.61 30.59
N GLU A 317 16.40 -6.74 31.61
CA GLU A 317 15.20 -6.00 32.02
C GLU A 317 14.65 -5.15 30.86
N VAL A 318 13.33 -5.23 30.63
CA VAL A 318 12.62 -4.53 29.53
C VAL A 318 12.94 -3.03 29.52
N ASN A 319 12.92 -2.38 30.69
CA ASN A 319 13.23 -0.95 30.81
C ASN A 319 14.65 -0.61 30.34
N THR A 320 15.61 -1.52 30.56
CA THR A 320 16.99 -1.34 30.10
C THR A 320 17.07 -1.48 28.58
N MET A 321 16.38 -2.47 28.00
CA MET A 321 16.32 -2.63 26.55
C MET A 321 15.66 -1.43 25.87
N GLU A 322 14.53 -0.96 26.40
CA GLU A 322 13.85 0.23 25.89
C GLU A 322 14.73 1.48 26.00
N GLN A 323 15.46 1.64 27.11
CA GLN A 323 16.35 2.78 27.31
C GLN A 323 17.47 2.79 26.28
N ARG A 324 18.07 1.63 25.96
CA ARG A 324 19.07 1.52 24.89
C ARG A 324 18.51 1.90 23.52
N ILE A 325 17.28 1.48 23.23
CA ILE A 325 16.61 1.87 21.97
C ILE A 325 16.41 3.40 21.97
N LYS A 326 15.89 3.99 23.04
CA LYS A 326 15.67 5.45 23.15
C LYS A 326 16.97 6.23 22.96
N GLU A 327 18.05 5.83 23.63
CA GLU A 327 19.38 6.43 23.48
C GLU A 327 19.91 6.35 22.04
N SER A 328 19.63 5.24 21.33
CA SER A 328 20.04 5.07 19.93
C SER A 328 19.21 5.89 18.93
N LEU A 329 18.02 6.33 19.32
CA LEU A 329 17.15 7.21 18.53
C LEU A 329 17.51 8.69 18.72
N GLU A 330 18.18 9.06 19.81
CA GLU A 330 18.47 10.44 20.15
C GLU A 330 19.25 11.13 19.02
N TYR A 331 18.82 12.34 18.66
CA TYR A 331 19.42 13.17 17.59
C TYR A 331 19.25 12.62 16.16
N LYS A 332 18.43 11.58 15.94
CA LYS A 332 18.14 11.04 14.61
C LYS A 332 16.88 11.63 14.02
N GLU A 333 16.86 11.94 12.72
CA GLU A 333 15.67 12.55 12.11
C GLU A 333 14.47 11.61 12.07
N TYR A 334 14.74 10.30 12.00
CA TYR A 334 13.70 9.27 12.00
C TYR A 334 13.06 9.04 13.37
N GLU A 335 13.62 9.57 14.47
CA GLU A 335 13.03 9.50 15.82
C GLU A 335 11.61 10.07 15.85
N ARG A 336 11.37 11.14 15.06
CA ARG A 336 10.07 11.83 15.02
C ARG A 336 8.91 10.96 14.58
N HIS A 337 9.16 9.82 13.93
CA HIS A 337 8.10 8.85 13.60
C HIS A 337 7.68 8.02 14.82
N VAL A 338 8.59 7.80 15.77
CA VAL A 338 8.40 6.87 16.88
C VAL A 338 7.46 7.48 17.92
N THR A 339 6.40 6.77 18.22
CA THR A 339 5.40 7.16 19.21
C THR A 339 5.65 6.43 20.53
N ALA A 340 5.59 7.18 21.64
CA ALA A 340 5.64 6.63 22.98
C ALA A 340 4.22 6.24 23.48
N PRO A 341 4.10 5.34 24.48
CA PRO A 341 5.16 4.51 25.06
C PRO A 341 5.56 3.35 24.13
N PHE A 342 6.65 2.65 24.46
CA PHE A 342 6.95 1.35 23.85
C PHE A 342 6.10 0.28 24.54
N PHE A 343 5.88 -0.84 23.86
CA PHE A 343 5.08 -1.95 24.39
C PHE A 343 5.93 -3.22 24.47
N ALA A 344 5.77 -3.95 25.56
CA ALA A 344 6.26 -5.31 25.70
C ALA A 344 5.07 -6.26 25.82
N VAL A 345 5.10 -7.37 25.09
CA VAL A 345 3.95 -8.27 24.96
C VAL A 345 4.37 -9.73 25.10
N ASP A 346 3.55 -10.52 25.78
CA ASP A 346 3.65 -11.97 25.77
C ASP A 346 2.57 -12.56 24.84
N ASN A 347 2.98 -12.99 23.65
CA ASN A 347 2.06 -13.55 22.67
C ASN A 347 1.48 -14.92 23.07
N LYS A 348 2.05 -15.60 24.08
CA LYS A 348 1.54 -16.89 24.58
C LYS A 348 0.39 -16.71 25.57
N THR A 349 0.33 -15.56 26.23
CA THR A 349 -0.71 -15.26 27.21
C THR A 349 -1.98 -14.79 26.49
N GLU A 350 -3.08 -15.52 26.69
CA GLU A 350 -4.39 -15.08 26.19
C GLU A 350 -4.79 -13.77 26.86
N ASN A 351 -5.26 -12.81 26.05
CA ASN A 351 -5.66 -11.48 26.51
C ASN A 351 -4.56 -10.72 27.28
N ASP A 352 -3.30 -10.88 26.87
CA ASP A 352 -2.15 -10.12 27.38
C ASP A 352 -2.44 -8.61 27.53
N GLU A 353 -2.10 -8.04 28.69
CA GLU A 353 -2.36 -6.62 29.00
C GLU A 353 -1.58 -5.67 28.07
N GLY A 354 -0.37 -6.07 27.67
CA GLY A 354 0.46 -5.32 26.72
C GLY A 354 -0.20 -5.24 25.35
N VAL A 355 -0.77 -6.35 24.85
CA VAL A 355 -1.54 -6.38 23.61
C VAL A 355 -2.80 -5.52 23.71
N GLN A 356 -3.52 -5.53 24.83
CA GLN A 356 -4.69 -4.67 25.03
C GLN A 356 -4.35 -3.17 24.98
N LYS A 357 -3.27 -2.77 25.67
CA LYS A 357 -2.78 -1.38 25.64
C LYS A 357 -2.28 -0.99 24.24
N LEU A 358 -1.61 -1.91 23.54
CA LEU A 358 -1.16 -1.70 22.17
C LEU A 358 -2.35 -1.46 21.23
N ARG A 359 -3.43 -2.25 21.35
CA ARG A 359 -4.68 -2.06 20.59
C ARG A 359 -5.28 -0.67 20.81
N GLN A 360 -5.38 -0.23 22.07
CA GLN A 360 -5.86 1.11 22.42
C GLN A 360 -4.99 2.18 21.76
N ARG A 361 -3.66 2.03 21.84
CA ARG A 361 -2.72 2.99 21.26
C ARG A 361 -2.84 3.08 19.73
N ILE A 362 -3.02 1.95 19.05
CA ILE A 362 -3.19 1.93 17.59
C ILE A 362 -4.45 2.72 17.21
N ILE A 363 -5.57 2.50 17.91
CA ILE A 363 -6.83 3.23 17.67
C ILE A 363 -6.62 4.73 17.91
N GLU A 364 -6.00 5.12 19.03
CA GLU A 364 -5.70 6.52 19.33
C GLU A 364 -4.91 7.22 18.22
N ILE A 365 -3.88 6.56 17.69
CA ILE A 365 -3.08 7.10 16.59
C ILE A 365 -3.95 7.26 15.35
N LEU A 366 -4.66 6.20 14.97
CA LEU A 366 -5.54 6.20 13.81
C LEU A 366 -6.59 7.31 13.88
N LYS A 367 -7.24 7.55 15.03
CA LYS A 367 -8.22 8.64 15.20
C LYS A 367 -7.64 10.03 14.89
N ASN A 368 -6.33 10.21 15.00
CA ASN A 368 -5.66 11.48 14.72
C ASN A 368 -5.02 11.53 13.31
N GLU A 369 -5.03 10.45 12.55
CA GLU A 369 -4.47 10.44 11.19
C GLU A 369 -5.34 11.26 10.22
N PRO A 370 -4.74 12.10 9.35
CA PRO A 370 -5.46 13.05 8.49
C PRO A 370 -6.33 12.37 7.44
N TYR A 371 -5.95 11.16 7.01
CA TYR A 371 -6.74 10.40 6.06
C TYR A 371 -7.97 9.70 6.70
N MET A 372 -8.16 9.78 8.03
CA MET A 372 -9.37 9.29 8.66
C MET A 372 -10.51 10.30 8.54
N GLY A 373 -11.66 9.82 8.07
CA GLY A 373 -12.83 10.64 7.82
C GLY A 373 -12.77 11.42 6.50
N GLU A 374 -11.86 11.05 5.59
CA GLU A 374 -11.81 11.63 4.25
C GLU A 374 -13.11 11.32 3.49
N GLU A 375 -13.62 12.29 2.73
CA GLU A 375 -14.86 12.11 2.00
C GLU A 375 -14.62 11.54 0.59
N VAL A 376 -15.25 10.41 0.29
CA VAL A 376 -15.23 9.80 -1.05
C VAL A 376 -16.64 9.61 -1.61
N PRO A 377 -16.81 9.61 -2.94
CA PRO A 377 -18.09 9.29 -3.56
C PRO A 377 -18.57 7.87 -3.21
N LEU A 378 -19.83 7.73 -2.78
CA LEU A 378 -20.45 6.43 -2.44
C LEU A 378 -20.32 5.37 -3.56
N ARG A 379 -20.28 5.82 -4.82
CA ARG A 379 -20.13 4.91 -5.98
C ARG A 379 -18.79 4.18 -6.01
N TRP A 380 -17.77 4.69 -5.33
CA TRP A 380 -16.45 4.03 -5.25
C TRP A 380 -16.56 2.67 -4.58
N PHE A 381 -17.43 2.50 -3.57
CA PHE A 381 -17.66 1.19 -2.93
C PHE A 381 -18.22 0.13 -3.89
N LYS A 382 -18.88 0.52 -4.99
CA LYS A 382 -19.27 -0.43 -6.05
C LYS A 382 -18.07 -1.02 -6.77
N PHE A 383 -16.99 -0.24 -6.91
CA PHE A 383 -15.74 -0.72 -7.49
C PHE A 383 -15.12 -1.80 -6.61
N GLU A 384 -15.08 -1.60 -5.31
CA GLU A 384 -14.56 -2.60 -4.37
C GLU A 384 -15.32 -3.91 -4.42
N ARG A 385 -16.66 -3.86 -4.45
CA ARG A 385 -17.47 -5.08 -4.69
C ARG A 385 -17.12 -5.78 -6.00
N ALA A 386 -16.90 -5.01 -7.06
CA ALA A 386 -16.52 -5.56 -8.36
C ALA A 386 -15.16 -6.26 -8.28
N VAL A 387 -14.18 -5.63 -7.61
CA VAL A 387 -12.86 -6.22 -7.35
C VAL A 387 -12.99 -7.52 -6.53
N ASP A 388 -13.76 -7.52 -5.45
CA ASP A 388 -13.97 -8.72 -4.62
C ASP A 388 -14.68 -9.84 -5.39
N ALA A 389 -15.67 -9.52 -6.22
CA ALA A 389 -16.36 -10.48 -7.08
C ALA A 389 -15.41 -11.07 -8.13
N LEU A 390 -14.54 -10.25 -8.73
CA LEU A 390 -13.51 -10.71 -9.68
C LEU A 390 -12.50 -11.63 -9.00
N VAL A 391 -11.99 -11.24 -7.82
CA VAL A 391 -11.05 -12.06 -7.04
C VAL A 391 -11.70 -13.37 -6.59
N ALA A 392 -12.97 -13.36 -6.21
CA ALA A 392 -13.73 -14.58 -5.88
C ALA A 392 -13.88 -15.54 -7.07
N LYS A 393 -13.94 -15.00 -8.30
CA LYS A 393 -13.89 -15.75 -9.56
C LYS A 393 -12.45 -16.11 -10.01
N GLN A 394 -11.45 -15.91 -9.15
CA GLN A 394 -10.02 -16.16 -9.40
C GLN A 394 -9.40 -15.26 -10.49
N THR A 395 -10.00 -14.08 -10.74
CA THR A 395 -9.41 -13.02 -11.57
C THR A 395 -8.62 -12.09 -10.68
N TYR A 396 -7.28 -12.20 -10.72
CA TYR A 396 -6.38 -11.47 -9.81
C TYR A 396 -5.73 -10.23 -10.44
N PHE A 397 -5.84 -10.07 -11.76
CA PHE A 397 -5.34 -8.94 -12.52
C PHE A 397 -6.25 -8.70 -13.72
N MET A 398 -6.17 -7.51 -14.30
CA MET A 398 -6.94 -7.10 -15.47
C MET A 398 -6.19 -5.99 -16.23
N ASP A 399 -6.42 -5.91 -17.54
CA ASP A 399 -5.98 -4.77 -18.33
C ASP A 399 -6.81 -3.52 -17.99
N LEU A 400 -6.19 -2.34 -18.03
CA LEU A 400 -6.81 -1.09 -17.63
C LEU A 400 -8.06 -0.79 -18.48
N ASP A 401 -8.06 -1.04 -19.78
CA ASP A 401 -9.20 -0.76 -20.65
C ASP A 401 -10.40 -1.65 -20.31
N GLN A 402 -10.13 -2.92 -19.97
CA GLN A 402 -11.14 -3.84 -19.47
C GLN A 402 -11.70 -3.37 -18.12
N LEU A 403 -10.83 -2.91 -17.21
CA LEU A 403 -11.26 -2.41 -15.91
C LEU A 403 -12.08 -1.12 -16.04
N LEU A 404 -11.71 -0.22 -16.95
CA LEU A 404 -12.48 0.99 -17.27
C LEU A 404 -13.89 0.64 -17.75
N SER A 405 -14.02 -0.45 -18.54
CA SER A 405 -15.33 -0.96 -18.96
C SER A 405 -16.17 -1.44 -17.77
N VAL A 406 -15.55 -2.16 -16.82
CA VAL A 406 -16.20 -2.59 -15.56
C VAL A 406 -16.63 -1.38 -14.72
N ILE A 407 -15.78 -0.37 -14.60
CA ILE A 407 -16.05 0.87 -13.85
C ILE A 407 -17.24 1.61 -14.45
N ARG A 408 -17.29 1.76 -15.78
CA ARG A 408 -18.42 2.39 -16.48
C ARG A 408 -19.72 1.63 -16.26
N GLN A 409 -19.70 0.29 -16.36
CA GLN A 409 -20.89 -0.54 -16.24
C GLN A 409 -21.41 -0.65 -14.80
N ILE A 410 -20.53 -0.93 -13.84
CA ILE A 410 -20.90 -1.25 -12.45
C ILE A 410 -20.94 0.02 -11.59
N CYS A 411 -19.87 0.82 -11.64
CA CYS A 411 -19.75 2.02 -10.81
C CYS A 411 -20.53 3.20 -11.40
N GLN A 412 -20.83 3.17 -12.70
CA GLN A 412 -21.48 4.28 -13.43
C GLN A 412 -20.66 5.57 -13.32
N ILE A 413 -19.35 5.44 -13.50
CA ILE A 413 -18.38 6.55 -13.49
C ILE A 413 -17.80 6.63 -14.89
N GLU A 414 -18.03 7.77 -15.56
CA GLU A 414 -17.52 8.04 -16.92
C GLU A 414 -16.40 9.09 -16.91
N ASP A 415 -16.37 9.94 -15.88
CA ASP A 415 -15.39 11.01 -15.71
C ASP A 415 -13.98 10.46 -15.44
N GLU A 416 -13.03 10.77 -16.32
CA GLU A 416 -11.68 10.21 -16.27
C GLU A 416 -10.87 10.69 -15.06
N GLU A 417 -11.08 11.93 -14.60
CA GLU A 417 -10.43 12.46 -13.41
C GLU A 417 -10.93 11.74 -12.16
N GLN A 418 -12.24 11.51 -12.07
CA GLN A 418 -12.87 10.76 -10.99
C GLN A 418 -12.40 9.30 -10.99
N VAL A 419 -12.28 8.67 -12.15
CA VAL A 419 -11.73 7.30 -12.25
C VAL A 419 -10.28 7.28 -11.78
N THR A 420 -9.46 8.24 -12.21
CA THR A 420 -8.06 8.31 -11.83
C THR A 420 -7.90 8.52 -10.32
N ALA A 421 -8.69 9.43 -9.74
CA ALA A 421 -8.72 9.65 -8.29
C ALA A 421 -9.14 8.38 -7.52
N MET A 422 -10.16 7.66 -8.01
CA MET A 422 -10.61 6.41 -7.41
C MET A 422 -9.54 5.31 -7.47
N LEU A 423 -8.89 5.14 -8.63
CA LEU A 423 -7.84 4.14 -8.79
C LEU A 423 -6.62 4.47 -7.92
N ASN A 424 -6.20 5.73 -7.85
CA ASN A 424 -5.12 6.16 -6.97
C ASN A 424 -5.47 5.94 -5.51
N PHE A 425 -6.70 6.25 -5.10
CA PHE A 425 -7.20 5.98 -3.76
C PHE A 425 -7.10 4.50 -3.37
N TYR A 426 -7.61 3.60 -4.21
CA TYR A 426 -7.55 2.16 -3.94
C TYR A 426 -6.14 1.57 -4.12
N HIS A 427 -5.29 2.21 -4.91
CA HIS A 427 -3.87 1.90 -5.00
C HIS A 427 -3.15 2.26 -3.71
N ASP A 428 -3.36 3.48 -3.23
CA ASP A 428 -2.80 3.99 -1.99
C ASP A 428 -3.26 3.14 -0.81
N LEU A 429 -4.51 2.67 -0.79
CA LEU A 429 -5.02 1.71 0.21
C LEU A 429 -4.46 0.29 0.08
N GLY A 430 -3.75 -0.05 -1.01
CA GLY A 430 -3.24 -1.40 -1.27
C GLY A 430 -4.33 -2.42 -1.64
N VAL A 431 -5.53 -1.95 -2.00
CA VAL A 431 -6.61 -2.81 -2.53
C VAL A 431 -6.24 -3.28 -3.94
N ILE A 432 -5.68 -2.38 -4.75
CA ILE A 432 -5.16 -2.68 -6.08
C ILE A 432 -3.71 -2.20 -6.24
N ILE A 433 -3.01 -2.71 -7.25
CA ILE A 433 -1.70 -2.21 -7.68
C ILE A 433 -1.77 -1.93 -9.17
N LYS A 434 -1.64 -0.66 -9.56
CA LYS A 434 -1.68 -0.24 -10.97
C LYS A 434 -0.28 0.08 -11.45
N HIS A 435 0.13 -0.50 -12.57
CA HIS A 435 1.37 -0.15 -13.25
C HIS A 435 1.21 -0.35 -14.76
N GLY A 436 1.56 0.67 -15.55
CA GLY A 436 1.30 0.66 -16.99
C GLY A 436 -0.18 0.43 -17.30
N ARG A 437 -0.47 -0.57 -18.13
CA ARG A 437 -1.83 -1.03 -18.46
C ARG A 437 -2.33 -2.10 -17.50
N THR A 438 -1.47 -2.69 -16.69
CA THR A 438 -1.83 -3.80 -15.81
C THR A 438 -2.36 -3.28 -14.47
N VAL A 439 -3.54 -3.75 -14.09
CA VAL A 439 -4.10 -3.53 -12.75
C VAL A 439 -4.19 -4.86 -12.02
N VAL A 440 -3.37 -5.02 -10.99
CA VAL A 440 -3.44 -6.16 -10.09
C VAL A 440 -4.53 -5.90 -9.05
N LEU A 441 -5.50 -6.79 -8.97
CA LEU A 441 -6.68 -6.71 -8.10
C LEU A 441 -6.41 -7.31 -6.69
N GLN A 442 -5.29 -8.01 -6.53
CA GLN A 442 -4.88 -8.61 -5.27
C GLN A 442 -3.36 -8.59 -5.06
N ALA A 443 -2.90 -7.78 -4.10
CA ALA A 443 -1.48 -7.68 -3.73
C ALA A 443 -0.84 -9.04 -3.38
N GLN A 444 -1.55 -9.92 -2.66
CA GLN A 444 -1.05 -11.26 -2.31
C GLN A 444 -0.72 -12.11 -3.55
N TRP A 445 -1.47 -11.93 -4.63
CA TRP A 445 -1.18 -12.62 -5.89
C TRP A 445 0.11 -12.10 -6.53
N LEU A 446 0.33 -10.77 -6.54
CA LEU A 446 1.56 -10.17 -7.05
C LEU A 446 2.79 -10.62 -6.27
N ILE A 447 2.67 -10.68 -4.93
CA ILE A 447 3.73 -11.18 -4.06
C ILE A 447 4.08 -12.63 -4.44
N LYS A 448 3.07 -13.48 -4.67
CA LYS A 448 3.28 -14.86 -5.13
C LYS A 448 3.94 -14.91 -6.52
N LEU A 449 3.56 -14.02 -7.44
CA LEU A 449 4.20 -13.91 -8.75
C LEU A 449 5.68 -13.54 -8.61
N PHE A 450 6.01 -12.50 -7.83
CA PHE A 450 7.41 -12.12 -7.58
C PHE A 450 8.21 -13.30 -7.04
N LYS A 451 7.67 -14.05 -6.06
CA LYS A 451 8.32 -15.25 -5.54
C LYS A 451 8.63 -16.27 -6.64
N GLN A 452 7.67 -16.52 -7.53
CA GLN A 452 7.86 -17.45 -8.65
C GLN A 452 8.92 -17.00 -9.66
N VAL A 453 9.26 -15.71 -9.71
CA VAL A 453 10.24 -15.16 -10.64
C VAL A 453 11.64 -15.09 -10.02
N ILE A 454 11.76 -14.57 -8.79
CA ILE A 454 13.06 -14.23 -8.20
C ILE A 454 13.54 -15.19 -7.10
N ILE A 455 12.73 -16.18 -6.70
CA ILE A 455 13.09 -17.14 -5.65
C ILE A 455 13.35 -18.51 -6.25
N VAL A 456 14.51 -19.06 -5.92
CA VAL A 456 14.94 -20.36 -6.39
C VAL A 456 14.15 -21.43 -5.62
N PRO A 457 13.35 -22.27 -6.32
CA PRO A 457 12.59 -23.34 -5.66
C PRO A 457 13.51 -24.46 -5.15
N PRO A 458 13.07 -25.24 -4.15
CA PRO A 458 13.74 -26.47 -3.73
C PRO A 458 13.94 -27.46 -4.89
N PHE A 459 14.93 -28.35 -4.77
CA PHE A 459 15.30 -29.30 -5.84
C PHE A 459 14.12 -30.11 -6.39
N ASP A 460 13.27 -30.59 -5.48
CA ASP A 460 12.16 -31.50 -5.78
C ASP A 460 10.98 -30.78 -6.44
N GLU A 461 10.88 -29.46 -6.29
CA GLU A 461 9.84 -28.61 -6.88
C GLU A 461 10.27 -28.00 -8.22
N ALA A 462 11.59 -27.90 -8.47
CA ALA A 462 12.14 -27.27 -9.65
C ALA A 462 11.98 -28.15 -10.91
N ASP A 463 11.32 -27.60 -11.95
CA ASP A 463 11.24 -28.24 -13.27
C ASP A 463 12.64 -28.58 -13.80
N PRO A 464 12.93 -29.88 -14.08
CA PRO A 464 14.23 -30.33 -14.56
C PRO A 464 14.75 -29.58 -15.79
N THR A 465 13.85 -29.13 -16.67
CA THR A 465 14.17 -28.42 -17.91
C THR A 465 14.81 -27.06 -17.65
N TYR A 466 14.39 -26.39 -16.58
CA TYR A 466 14.79 -25.02 -16.23
C TYR A 466 15.85 -24.96 -15.12
N ARG A 467 16.26 -26.11 -14.56
CA ARG A 467 17.25 -26.21 -13.46
C ARG A 467 18.56 -25.47 -13.74
N LYS A 468 19.04 -25.48 -14.99
CA LYS A 468 20.25 -24.75 -15.38
C LYS A 468 20.10 -23.25 -15.11
N TRP A 469 18.94 -22.68 -15.40
CA TRP A 469 18.68 -21.25 -15.24
C TRP A 469 18.37 -20.88 -13.79
N TRP A 470 17.68 -21.76 -13.05
CA TRP A 470 17.55 -21.62 -11.59
C TRP A 470 18.91 -21.61 -10.89
N LYS A 471 19.84 -22.47 -11.33
CA LYS A 471 21.21 -22.48 -10.81
C LYS A 471 22.00 -21.21 -11.17
N ASP A 472 21.80 -20.67 -12.36
CA ASP A 472 22.41 -19.39 -12.79
C ASP A 472 21.91 -18.23 -11.90
N LEU A 473 20.61 -18.19 -11.61
CA LEU A 473 20.02 -17.25 -10.67
C LEU A 473 20.57 -17.43 -9.25
N GLU A 474 20.67 -18.67 -8.77
CA GLU A 474 21.16 -18.97 -7.42
C GLU A 474 22.63 -18.59 -7.22
N VAL A 475 23.48 -18.87 -8.22
CA VAL A 475 24.94 -18.71 -8.12
C VAL A 475 25.37 -17.31 -8.50
N ASN A 476 24.83 -16.77 -9.59
CA ASN A 476 25.29 -15.51 -10.20
C ASN A 476 24.31 -14.35 -10.01
N GLY A 477 23.10 -14.60 -9.52
CA GLY A 477 22.04 -13.59 -9.47
C GLY A 477 21.47 -13.24 -10.84
N ILE A 478 21.67 -14.09 -11.85
CA ILE A 478 21.25 -13.84 -13.23
C ILE A 478 19.93 -14.55 -13.52
N LEU A 479 18.88 -13.76 -13.73
CA LEU A 479 17.58 -14.20 -14.21
C LEU A 479 17.54 -14.11 -15.75
N ARG A 480 17.40 -15.26 -16.40
CA ARG A 480 17.29 -15.35 -17.86
C ARG A 480 15.86 -15.18 -18.34
N ILE A 481 15.67 -14.54 -19.50
CA ILE A 481 14.35 -14.35 -20.10
C ILE A 481 13.60 -15.66 -20.32
N ALA A 482 14.28 -16.75 -20.66
CA ALA A 482 13.65 -18.06 -20.84
C ALA A 482 12.98 -18.60 -19.55
N LEU A 483 13.51 -18.23 -18.37
CA LEU A 483 12.89 -18.57 -17.10
C LEU A 483 11.68 -17.68 -16.80
N VAL A 484 11.82 -16.38 -17.10
CA VAL A 484 10.70 -15.42 -17.03
C VAL A 484 9.55 -15.90 -17.92
N ASP A 485 9.81 -16.22 -19.17
CA ASP A 485 8.81 -16.70 -20.12
C ASP A 485 8.11 -17.98 -19.62
N HIS A 486 8.85 -18.88 -18.98
CA HIS A 486 8.24 -20.06 -18.37
C HIS A 486 7.28 -19.72 -17.24
N VAL A 487 7.67 -18.82 -16.33
CA VAL A 487 6.81 -18.38 -15.22
C VAL A 487 5.57 -17.67 -15.78
N PHE A 488 5.76 -16.78 -16.75
CA PHE A 488 4.70 -15.97 -17.34
C PHE A 488 3.80 -16.72 -18.33
N SER A 489 4.25 -17.84 -18.90
CA SER A 489 3.45 -18.64 -19.86
C SER A 489 2.07 -19.04 -19.30
N LYS A 490 1.97 -19.22 -17.97
CA LYS A 490 0.72 -19.55 -17.26
C LYS A 490 -0.30 -18.39 -17.21
N PHE A 491 0.12 -17.18 -17.56
CA PHE A 491 -0.65 -15.94 -17.40
C PHE A 491 -0.82 -15.14 -18.69
N ILE A 492 0.01 -15.37 -19.72
CA ILE A 492 -0.07 -14.67 -21.01
C ILE A 492 -1.44 -14.87 -21.66
N ASP A 493 -1.94 -16.11 -21.71
CA ASP A 493 -3.27 -16.43 -22.27
C ASP A 493 -4.43 -15.82 -21.47
N LYS A 494 -4.15 -15.36 -20.24
CA LYS A 494 -5.11 -14.68 -19.37
C LYS A 494 -5.04 -13.15 -19.49
N GLY A 495 -4.21 -12.62 -20.40
CA GLY A 495 -4.11 -11.19 -20.69
C GLY A 495 -3.14 -10.41 -19.80
N LEU A 496 -2.24 -11.06 -19.07
CA LEU A 496 -1.23 -10.35 -18.26
C LEU A 496 -0.17 -9.72 -19.17
N CYS A 497 0.04 -8.40 -19.06
CA CYS A 497 1.18 -7.76 -19.71
C CYS A 497 2.47 -8.12 -18.95
N LYS A 498 3.28 -9.02 -19.54
CA LYS A 498 4.59 -9.41 -18.99
C LYS A 498 5.50 -8.18 -18.81
N GLN A 499 5.49 -7.25 -19.77
CA GLN A 499 6.37 -6.09 -19.74
C GLN A 499 6.05 -5.16 -18.58
N ASP A 500 4.76 -4.84 -18.35
CA ASP A 500 4.34 -4.00 -17.21
C ASP A 500 4.83 -4.57 -15.86
N ILE A 501 4.79 -5.90 -15.67
CA ILE A 501 5.27 -6.51 -14.42
C ILE A 501 6.79 -6.42 -14.33
N LEU A 502 7.52 -6.60 -15.42
CA LEU A 502 8.98 -6.49 -15.42
C LEU A 502 9.42 -5.03 -15.18
N ASP A 503 8.74 -4.06 -15.78
CA ASP A 503 8.97 -2.64 -15.57
C ASP A 503 8.67 -2.24 -14.11
N LEU A 504 7.59 -2.77 -13.52
CA LEU A 504 7.31 -2.61 -12.09
C LEU A 504 8.44 -3.19 -11.23
N MET A 505 8.90 -4.40 -11.53
CA MET A 505 9.99 -5.04 -10.80
C MET A 505 11.30 -4.26 -10.93
N GLU A 506 11.59 -3.68 -12.10
CA GLU A 506 12.78 -2.89 -12.36
C GLU A 506 12.72 -1.53 -11.65
N LEU A 507 11.59 -0.83 -11.74
CA LEU A 507 11.32 0.43 -11.03
C LEU A 507 11.55 0.30 -9.52
N HIS A 508 11.16 -0.85 -8.95
CA HIS A 508 11.30 -1.14 -7.53
C HIS A 508 12.64 -1.83 -7.17
N GLY A 509 13.54 -2.02 -8.15
CA GLY A 509 14.88 -2.56 -7.92
C GLY A 509 14.92 -4.05 -7.60
N LEU A 510 13.85 -4.80 -7.90
CA LEU A 510 13.84 -6.26 -7.74
C LEU A 510 14.69 -6.93 -8.83
N ILE A 511 14.71 -6.35 -10.03
CA ILE A 511 15.51 -6.78 -11.17
C ILE A 511 16.17 -5.58 -11.83
N ALA A 512 17.23 -5.82 -12.59
CA ALA A 512 17.95 -4.81 -13.34
C ALA A 512 18.26 -5.37 -14.74
N LYS A 513 17.70 -4.79 -15.80
CA LYS A 513 17.90 -5.30 -17.17
C LYS A 513 19.33 -4.98 -17.63
N PHE A 514 20.01 -5.95 -18.23
CA PHE A 514 21.31 -5.73 -18.83
C PHE A 514 21.51 -6.62 -20.06
N SER A 515 22.38 -6.18 -20.97
CA SER A 515 22.77 -6.92 -22.17
C SER A 515 24.27 -7.16 -22.15
N ILE A 516 24.70 -8.37 -22.50
CA ILE A 516 26.12 -8.67 -22.73
C ILE A 516 26.26 -8.89 -24.23
N ALA A 517 27.06 -8.07 -24.90
CA ALA A 517 27.46 -8.35 -26.27
C ALA A 517 28.32 -9.63 -26.27
N THR A 518 27.75 -10.74 -26.72
CA THR A 518 28.51 -11.98 -26.96
C THR A 518 28.49 -12.30 -28.44
N ASP A 519 29.66 -12.65 -28.99
CA ASP A 519 29.89 -12.87 -30.42
C ASP A 519 29.03 -13.99 -31.05
N GLU A 520 28.36 -14.83 -30.26
CA GLU A 520 27.73 -16.07 -30.75
C GLU A 520 26.20 -16.15 -30.59
N ASN A 521 25.53 -15.18 -29.95
CA ASN A 521 24.06 -15.12 -29.92
C ASN A 521 23.57 -13.67 -29.78
N GLN A 522 22.66 -13.28 -30.68
CA GLN A 522 21.95 -12.00 -30.64
C GLN A 522 21.29 -11.79 -29.25
N ASP A 523 21.61 -10.66 -28.61
CA ASP A 523 20.91 -10.01 -27.49
C ASP A 523 19.92 -10.89 -26.68
N GLU A 524 20.43 -11.91 -25.98
CA GLU A 524 19.60 -12.62 -24.99
C GLU A 524 19.37 -11.66 -23.83
N GLN A 525 18.14 -11.14 -23.70
CA GLN A 525 17.76 -10.26 -22.59
C GLN A 525 17.98 -10.97 -21.25
N ARG A 526 18.76 -10.33 -20.37
CA ARG A 526 19.09 -10.82 -19.04
C ARG A 526 18.71 -9.79 -18.00
N TYR A 527 18.43 -10.30 -16.82
CA TYR A 527 18.12 -9.50 -15.66
C TYR A 527 19.04 -9.90 -14.53
N PHE A 528 19.58 -8.91 -13.85
CA PHE A 528 20.30 -9.11 -12.61
C PHE A 528 19.32 -8.96 -11.46
N VAL A 529 19.38 -9.84 -10.47
CA VAL A 529 18.50 -9.83 -9.30
C VAL A 529 19.35 -9.45 -8.09
N PRO A 530 19.37 -8.16 -7.67
CA PRO A 530 20.33 -7.69 -6.66
C PRO A 530 20.22 -8.41 -5.32
N THR A 531 19.01 -8.84 -4.93
CA THR A 531 18.77 -9.58 -3.68
C THR A 531 19.32 -11.00 -3.68
N GLN A 532 19.77 -11.52 -4.84
CA GLN A 532 20.46 -12.80 -4.95
C GLN A 532 21.97 -12.71 -4.72
N LEU A 533 22.52 -11.51 -4.52
CA LEU A 533 23.93 -11.35 -4.18
C LEU A 533 24.26 -11.90 -2.80
N ARG A 534 25.54 -12.30 -2.66
CA ARG A 534 26.16 -12.71 -1.40
C ARG A 534 27.30 -11.74 -1.08
N SER A 535 28.16 -12.13 -0.14
CA SER A 535 29.34 -11.39 0.27
C SER A 535 30.25 -11.04 -0.92
N SER A 536 30.81 -9.82 -0.89
CA SER A 536 31.78 -9.37 -1.88
C SER A 536 32.99 -10.32 -1.91
N PRO A 537 33.53 -10.66 -3.09
CA PRO A 537 34.79 -11.38 -3.21
C PRO A 537 35.92 -10.65 -2.48
N SER A 538 36.72 -11.36 -1.68
CA SER A 538 37.83 -10.77 -0.91
C SER A 538 38.80 -9.98 -1.78
N ALA A 539 39.03 -10.45 -3.01
CA ALA A 539 39.88 -9.79 -3.99
C ALA A 539 39.45 -8.35 -4.30
N LEU A 540 38.14 -8.02 -4.27
CA LEU A 540 37.65 -6.66 -4.48
C LEU A 540 37.89 -5.76 -3.25
N CYS A 541 37.77 -6.32 -2.05
CA CYS A 541 38.03 -5.61 -0.79
C CYS A 541 39.50 -5.22 -0.62
N GLU A 542 40.42 -5.92 -1.30
CA GLU A 542 41.87 -5.71 -1.21
C GLU A 542 42.42 -4.77 -2.30
N ILE A 543 41.58 -4.33 -3.26
CA ILE A 543 42.00 -3.42 -4.33
C ILE A 543 42.39 -2.06 -3.73
N LYS A 544 43.62 -1.63 -4.00
CA LYS A 544 44.09 -0.29 -3.64
C LYS A 544 43.92 0.66 -4.84
N PRO A 545 43.36 1.85 -4.63
CA PRO A 545 43.22 2.83 -5.70
C PRO A 545 44.60 3.26 -6.24
N SER A 546 44.71 3.30 -7.56
CA SER A 546 45.83 3.83 -8.31
C SER A 546 45.77 5.36 -8.38
N ARG A 547 46.93 6.00 -8.63
CA ARG A 547 47.00 7.46 -8.83
C ARG A 547 46.24 7.96 -10.06
N CYS A 548 45.92 7.07 -10.98
CA CYS A 548 45.17 7.37 -12.20
C CYS A 548 43.69 7.02 -12.09
N ASP A 549 43.24 6.45 -10.97
CA ASP A 549 41.83 6.13 -10.77
C ASP A 549 41.04 7.42 -10.53
N PRO A 550 39.75 7.47 -10.94
CA PRO A 550 38.88 8.58 -10.59
C PRO A 550 38.80 8.75 -9.07
N SER A 551 38.67 10.00 -8.62
CA SER A 551 38.51 10.31 -7.19
C SER A 551 37.32 9.53 -6.62
N PRO A 552 37.46 8.86 -5.47
CA PRO A 552 36.36 8.13 -4.86
C PRO A 552 35.27 9.11 -4.41
N LEU A 553 34.03 8.85 -4.81
CA LEU A 553 32.86 9.51 -4.24
C LEU A 553 32.47 8.77 -2.96
N VAL A 554 32.55 9.47 -1.83
CA VAL A 554 32.12 8.93 -0.53
C VAL A 554 30.77 9.54 -0.18
N ILE A 555 29.73 8.71 -0.16
CA ILE A 555 28.39 9.10 0.29
C ILE A 555 28.27 8.72 1.77
N HIS A 556 28.06 9.72 2.62
CA HIS A 556 27.92 9.53 4.06
C HIS A 556 26.46 9.69 4.47
N PHE A 557 25.85 8.62 4.99
CA PHE A 557 24.48 8.64 5.50
C PHE A 557 24.51 9.16 6.94
N LEU A 558 24.09 10.41 7.14
CA LEU A 558 24.18 11.12 8.43
C LEU A 558 23.45 10.40 9.57
N ASP A 559 22.36 9.72 9.24
CA ASP A 559 21.56 8.94 10.19
C ASP A 559 22.06 7.50 10.40
N GLY A 560 23.14 7.11 9.72
CA GLY A 560 23.96 5.93 10.05
C GLY A 560 23.63 4.66 9.29
N PHE A 561 22.46 4.54 8.66
CA PHE A 561 22.06 3.33 7.94
C PHE A 561 21.82 3.61 6.46
N VAL A 562 22.27 2.68 5.62
CA VAL A 562 21.86 2.61 4.23
C VAL A 562 20.41 2.08 4.20
N PRO A 563 19.45 2.81 3.61
CA PRO A 563 18.08 2.33 3.51
C PRO A 563 17.99 0.96 2.84
N HIS A 564 17.13 0.07 3.36
CA HIS A 564 16.88 -1.22 2.73
C HIS A 564 16.38 -0.99 1.30
N GLY A 565 16.99 -1.68 0.34
CA GLY A 565 16.64 -1.53 -1.07
C GLY A 565 17.38 -0.42 -1.82
N LEU A 566 18.16 0.46 -1.16
CA LEU A 566 18.95 1.48 -1.86
C LEU A 566 19.94 0.85 -2.84
N PHE A 567 20.72 -0.13 -2.39
CA PHE A 567 21.68 -0.82 -3.26
C PHE A 567 20.97 -1.50 -4.46
N PRO A 568 19.92 -2.32 -4.28
CA PRO A 568 19.13 -2.84 -5.40
C PRO A 568 18.61 -1.78 -6.37
N GLN A 569 18.15 -0.64 -5.86
CA GLN A 569 17.69 0.51 -6.66
C GLN A 569 18.82 1.14 -7.48
N PHE A 570 20.00 1.31 -6.89
CA PHE A 570 21.18 1.79 -7.61
C PHE A 570 21.59 0.82 -8.72
N VAL A 571 21.66 -0.47 -8.42
CA VAL A 571 21.99 -1.47 -9.44
C VAL A 571 20.98 -1.43 -10.59
N SER A 572 19.68 -1.39 -10.29
CA SER A 572 18.64 -1.26 -11.32
C SER A 572 18.83 -0.05 -12.23
N LYS A 573 19.13 1.12 -11.66
CA LYS A 573 19.24 2.37 -12.43
C LYS A 573 20.57 2.57 -13.17
N PHE A 574 21.65 1.94 -12.71
CA PHE A 574 23.02 2.24 -13.16
C PHE A 574 23.77 1.03 -13.74
N ILE A 575 23.14 -0.13 -13.94
CA ILE A 575 23.80 -1.31 -14.53
C ILE A 575 24.07 -1.15 -16.05
N HIS A 576 23.45 -0.16 -16.69
CA HIS A 576 23.45 0.01 -18.15
C HIS A 576 24.75 0.57 -18.73
#